data_AF-A0A918RLL6-F1
#
_entry.id   AF-A0A918RLL6-F1
#
_cell.length_a   1.000
_cell.length_b   1.000
_cell.length_c   1.000
_cell.angle_alpha   90.00
_cell.angle_beta   90.00
_cell.angle_gamma   90.00
#
_symmetry.space_group_name_H-M   'P 1'
#
loop_
_entity.id
_entity.type
_entity.pdbx_description
1 polymer ?
#
loop_
_entity_poly.entity_id
_entity_poly.type
_entity_poly.pdbx_seq_one_letter_code
_entity_poly.pdbx_strand_id
1 'polypeptide(L)' 'MIGLAKEVKKVIDDKARYTDWNKREDIRADLHFTLVLLLDEWNYPPIDRDEIYKEIFEQAENFKKNRVR' A
#
# COMPACT_ATOMS: atom_id res chain seq x y z
N MET A 1 10.64 10.64 8.13
CA MET A 1 10.52 9.35 7.40
C MET A 1 9.82 8.23 8.18
N ILE A 2 9.86 8.16 9.53
CA ILE A 2 9.27 7.04 10.28
C ILE A 2 7.72 7.10 10.36
N GLY A 3 7.11 8.28 10.26
CA GLY A 3 5.65 8.46 10.38
C GLY A 3 4.86 7.95 9.18
N LEU A 4 5.15 8.46 7.97
CA LEU A 4 4.51 8.02 6.72
C LEU A 4 4.57 6.49 6.55
N ALA A 5 5.74 5.88 6.74
CA ALA A 5 5.90 4.43 6.60
C ALA A 5 5.02 3.62 7.59
N LYS A 6 4.79 4.14 8.81
CA LYS A 6 3.90 3.50 9.79
C LYS A 6 2.44 3.58 9.38
N GLU A 7 2.01 4.71 8.83
CA GLU A 7 0.64 4.90 8.35
C GLU A 7 0.38 4.06 7.10
N VAL A 8 1.31 4.04 6.13
CA VAL A 8 1.25 3.14 4.96
C VAL A 8 1.11 1.69 5.40
N LYS A 9 1.92 1.25 6.38
CA LYS A 9 1.85 -0.12 6.90
C LYS A 9 0.48 -0.44 7.51
N LYS A 10 -0.14 0.48 8.26
CA LYS A 10 -1.48 0.26 8.82
C LYS A 10 -2.53 0.07 7.73
N VAL A 11 -2.50 0.91 6.71
CA VAL A 11 -3.45 0.84 5.58
C VAL A 11 -3.32 -0.50 4.86
N ILE A 12 -2.08 -0.91 4.54
CA ILE A 12 -1.82 -2.20 3.90
C ILE A 12 -2.23 -3.36 4.81
N ASP A 13 -1.89 -3.34 6.10
CA ASP A 13 -2.24 -4.38 7.07
C ASP A 13 -3.77 -4.51 7.24
N ASP A 14 -4.54 -3.43 7.07
CA ASP A 14 -6.00 -3.47 7.10
C ASP A 14 -6.58 -4.13 5.83
N LYS A 15 -6.14 -3.71 4.65
CA LYS A 15 -6.60 -4.30 3.38
C LYS A 15 -6.14 -5.75 3.19
N ALA A 16 -4.99 -6.11 3.73
CA ALA A 16 -4.43 -7.46 3.64
C ALA A 16 -5.19 -8.51 4.47
N ARG A 17 -6.12 -8.09 5.35
CA ARG A 17 -7.02 -8.98 6.12
C ARG A 17 -8.06 -9.66 5.25
N TYR A 18 -8.43 -9.04 4.14
CA TYR A 18 -9.39 -9.61 3.21
C TYR A 18 -8.76 -10.76 2.40
N THR A 19 -9.45 -11.90 2.30
CA THR A 19 -9.01 -13.02 1.46
C THR A 19 -8.98 -12.59 -0.01
N ASP A 20 -7.92 -12.98 -0.73
CA ASP A 20 -7.69 -12.62 -2.15
C ASP A 20 -7.80 -11.11 -2.45
N TRP A 21 -7.47 -10.24 -1.49
CA TRP A 21 -7.50 -8.78 -1.66
C TRP A 21 -6.70 -8.29 -2.88
N ASN A 22 -5.59 -8.96 -3.19
CA ASN A 22 -4.74 -8.62 -4.34
C ASN A 22 -5.33 -9.01 -5.70
N LYS A 23 -6.43 -9.78 -5.73
CA LYS A 23 -7.19 -10.11 -6.95
C LYS A 23 -8.44 -9.24 -7.12
N ARG A 24 -8.80 -8.47 -6.11
CA ARG A 24 -10.01 -7.65 -6.07
C ARG A 24 -9.73 -6.22 -6.49
N GLU A 25 -10.24 -5.83 -7.65
CA GLU A 25 -10.01 -4.51 -8.25
C GLU A 25 -10.54 -3.37 -7.39
N ASP A 26 -11.70 -3.55 -6.76
CA ASP A 26 -12.30 -2.60 -5.82
C ASP A 26 -11.38 -2.33 -4.61
N ILE A 27 -10.79 -3.39 -4.02
CA ILE A 27 -9.88 -3.26 -2.88
C ILE A 27 -8.54 -2.65 -3.30
N ARG A 28 -8.02 -3.01 -4.49
CA ARG A 28 -6.78 -2.43 -5.01
C ARG A 28 -6.94 -0.95 -5.33
N ALA A 29 -8.06 -0.55 -5.92
CA ALA A 29 -8.37 0.84 -6.23
C ALA A 29 -8.53 1.68 -4.96
N ASP A 30 -9.21 1.16 -3.94
CA ASP A 30 -9.36 1.81 -2.64
C ASP A 30 -8.01 1.96 -1.90
N LEU A 31 -7.17 0.92 -1.92
CA LEU A 31 -5.80 0.99 -1.39
C LEU A 31 -4.98 2.06 -2.12
N HIS A 32 -5.05 2.11 -3.45
CA HIS A 32 -4.35 3.10 -4.25
C HIS A 32 -4.79 4.53 -3.91
N PHE A 33 -6.11 4.79 -3.85
CA PHE A 33 -6.64 6.11 -3.52
C PHE A 33 -6.25 6.55 -2.10
N THR A 34 -6.36 5.65 -1.12
CA THR A 34 -5.95 5.92 0.26
C THR A 34 -4.46 6.27 0.34
N LEU A 35 -3.62 5.60 -0.45
CA LEU A 35 -2.19 5.88 -0.51
C LEU A 35 -1.88 7.25 -1.13
N VAL A 36 -2.60 7.63 -2.20
CA VAL A 36 -2.49 8.98 -2.80
C VAL A 36 -2.76 10.06 -1.76
N LEU A 37 -3.89 9.94 -1.05
CA LEU A 37 -4.28 10.91 -0.01
C LEU A 37 -3.25 10.98 1.10
N LEU A 38 -2.74 9.84 1.57
CA LEU A 38 -1.73 9.80 2.61
C LEU A 38 -0.41 10.45 2.17
N LEU A 39 -0.01 10.29 0.90
CA LEU A 39 1.19 10.96 0.38
C LEU A 39 0.98 12.48 0.28
N ASP A 40 -0.20 12.91 -0.15
CA ASP A 40 -0.60 14.32 -0.22
C ASP A 40 -0.61 15.00 1.15
N GLU A 41 -1.18 14.34 2.18
CA GLU A 41 -1.19 14.82 3.58
C GLU A 41 0.22 14.99 4.16
N TRP A 42 1.17 14.17 3.71
CA TRP A 42 2.59 14.27 4.10
C TRP A 42 3.39 15.22 3.22
N ASN A 43 2.72 15.98 2.34
CA ASN A 43 3.30 16.95 1.43
C ASN A 43 4.41 16.34 0.54
N TYR A 44 4.32 15.02 0.29
CA TYR A 44 5.17 14.35 -0.67
C TYR A 44 4.74 14.79 -2.07
N PRO A 45 5.70 15.07 -2.96
CA PRO A 45 5.38 15.59 -4.29
C PRO A 45 4.42 14.65 -5.05
N PRO A 46 3.68 15.16 -6.05
CA PRO A 46 2.95 14.31 -6.98
C PRO A 46 3.97 13.49 -7.77
N ILE A 47 4.31 12.31 -7.24
CA ILE A 47 5.26 11.37 -7.81
C ILE A 47 4.58 10.64 -8.97
N ASP A 48 5.29 10.44 -10.08
CA ASP A 48 4.83 9.60 -11.19
C ASP A 48 4.43 8.21 -10.64
N ARG A 49 3.12 7.96 -10.66
CA ARG A 49 2.43 6.99 -9.79
C ARG A 49 2.60 5.53 -10.20
N ASP A 50 3.28 5.20 -11.30
CA ASP A 50 3.30 3.79 -11.73
C ASP A 50 4.40 2.97 -11.04
N GLU A 51 5.59 3.55 -10.83
CA GLU A 51 6.76 2.77 -10.38
C GLU A 51 6.75 2.51 -8.86
N ILE A 52 6.45 3.52 -8.06
CA ILE A 52 6.38 3.40 -6.59
C ILE A 52 5.21 2.50 -6.15
N TYR A 53 4.09 2.53 -6.86
CA TYR A 53 2.95 1.67 -6.52
C TYR A 53 3.24 0.21 -6.79
N LYS A 54 3.96 -0.07 -7.87
CA LYS A 54 4.48 -1.40 -8.17
C LYS A 54 5.39 -1.89 -7.06
N GLU A 55 6.29 -1.03 -6.59
CA GLU A 55 7.23 -1.34 -5.50
C GLU A 55 6.53 -1.58 -4.16
N ILE A 56 5.51 -0.78 -3.82
CA ILE A 56 4.71 -0.95 -2.59
C ILE A 56 3.87 -2.22 -2.64
N PHE A 57 3.27 -2.54 -3.79
CA PHE A 57 2.55 -3.79 -3.98
C PHE A 57 3.48 -5.00 -3.85
N GLU A 58 4.65 -4.94 -4.49
CA GLU A 58 5.64 -6.02 -4.45
C GLU A 58 6.19 -6.21 -3.03
N GLN A 59 6.42 -5.13 -2.29
CA GLN A 59 6.78 -5.18 -0.87
C GLN A 59 5.67 -5.79 -0.01
N ALA A 60 4.40 -5.42 -0.24
CA ALA A 60 3.26 -6.00 0.48
C ALA A 60 3.11 -7.51 0.22
N GLU A 61 3.30 -7.94 -1.03
CA GLU A 61 3.29 -9.37 -1.40
C GLU A 61 4.46 -10.14 -0.78
N ASN A 62 5.67 -9.57 -0.81
CA ASN A 62 6.85 -10.15 -0.17
C ASN A 62 6.72 -10.21 1.35
N PHE A 63 6.03 -9.25 1.97
CA PHE A 63 5.76 -9.26 3.41
C PHE A 63 4.82 -10.42 3.79
N LYS A 64 3.80 -10.73 2.95
CA LYS A 64 2.95 -11.91 3.15
C LYS A 64 3.72 -13.21 2.95
N LYS A 65 4.52 -13.33 1.88
CA LYS A 65 5.32 -14.54 1.59
C LYS A 65 6.30 -14.87 2.71
N ASN A 66 6.95 -13.86 3.29
CA ASN A 66 7.91 -14.05 4.38
C ASN A 66 7.27 -14.21 5.78
N ARG A 67 5.96 -13.96 5.94
CA ARG A 67 5.23 -14.23 7.19
C ARG A 67 4.80 -15.69 7.36
N VAL A 68 4.94 -16.51 6.31
CA VAL A 68 4.52 -17.93 6.28
C VAL A 68 5.73 -18.87 6.45
N ARG A 69 6.88 -18.37 6.88
CA ARG A 69 8.04 -19.20 7.23
C ARG A 69 8.30 -19.23 8.72
#